data_AF-A0A7B3BRA8-F1
#
_entry.id   AF-A0A7B3BRA8-F1
#
_cell.length_a   1.000
_cell.length_b   1.000
_cell.length_c   1.000
_cell.angle_alpha   90.00
_cell.angle_beta   90.00
_cell.angle_gamma   90.00
#
_symmetry.space_group_name_H-M   'P 1'
#
loop_
_entity.id
_entity.type
_entity.pdbx_description
1 polymer ?
#
loop_
_entity_poly.entity_id
_entity_poly.type
_entity_poly.pdbx_seq_one_letter_code
_entity_poly.pdbx_strand_id
1 'polypeptide(L)'
;MLTLSRAGQAAGLTFNQASESLAAMVNAGVRGGEQFDAINQSVARFASASGVEVDKVAEAFGKLTTDPTSGLIAMAKQFHNVTAEQIAYVAQLQRSGDETGALQAANEAATKGFDDQTRRLKENMGTLETWADRTA
;
A
#
# COMPACT_ATOMS: atom_id res chain seq x y z
N MET A 1 -30.52 -29.46 24.40
CA MET A 1 -30.41 -28.08 23.87
C MET A 1 -29.00 -27.56 24.14
N LEU A 2 -28.04 -27.72 23.21
CA LEU A 2 -26.67 -27.20 23.40
C LEU A 2 -25.98 -26.74 22.09
N THR A 3 -26.70 -26.66 20.96
CA THR A 3 -26.12 -26.28 19.66
C THR A 3 -26.41 -24.85 19.23
N LEU A 4 -27.29 -24.11 19.92
CA LEU A 4 -27.59 -22.70 19.58
C LEU A 4 -26.50 -21.70 20.03
N SER A 5 -25.68 -22.04 21.03
CA SER A 5 -24.73 -21.10 21.64
C SER A 5 -23.50 -20.81 20.77
N ARG A 6 -23.07 -21.75 19.91
CA ARG A 6 -21.93 -21.55 18.99
C ARG A 6 -22.29 -20.72 17.77
N ALA A 7 -23.50 -20.89 17.24
CA ALA A 7 -23.99 -20.08 16.13
C ALA A 7 -24.20 -18.61 16.54
N GLY A 8 -24.65 -18.37 17.78
CA GLY A 8 -24.78 -17.02 18.35
C GLY A 8 -23.43 -16.33 18.62
N GLN A 9 -22.40 -17.07 19.06
CA GLN A 9 -21.04 -16.51 19.23
C GLN A 9 -20.35 -16.20 17.90
N ALA A 10 -20.48 -17.07 16.89
CA ALA A 10 -19.94 -16.82 15.56
C ALA A 10 -20.67 -15.65 14.85
N ALA A 11 -22.00 -15.58 14.96
CA ALA A 11 -22.78 -14.47 14.41
C ALA A 11 -22.48 -13.12 15.12
N GLY A 12 -22.25 -13.15 16.44
CA GLY A 12 -21.85 -11.98 17.23
C GLY A 12 -20.43 -11.48 16.92
N LEU A 13 -19.52 -12.38 16.53
CA LEU A 13 -18.19 -12.03 16.02
C LEU A 13 -18.28 -11.40 14.62
N THR A 14 -19.10 -11.95 13.73
CA THR A 14 -19.25 -11.42 12.36
C THR A 14 -19.97 -10.07 12.30
N PHE A 15 -20.93 -9.80 13.19
CA PHE A 15 -21.62 -8.51 13.24
C PHE A 15 -20.72 -7.40 13.81
N ASN A 16 -19.90 -7.72 14.82
CA ASN A 16 -18.87 -6.82 15.33
C ASN A 16 -17.77 -6.60 14.29
N GLN A 17 -17.28 -7.62 13.60
CA GLN A 17 -16.30 -7.47 12.52
C GLN A 17 -16.84 -6.66 11.34
N ALA A 18 -18.12 -6.85 10.96
CA ALA A 18 -18.74 -6.04 9.92
C ALA A 18 -18.93 -4.58 10.36
N SER A 19 -19.26 -4.35 11.63
CA SER A 19 -19.35 -2.99 12.20
C SER A 19 -17.98 -2.36 12.37
N GLU A 20 -16.93 -3.12 12.68
CA GLU A 20 -15.54 -2.67 12.73
C GLU A 20 -14.98 -2.39 11.35
N SER A 21 -15.32 -3.18 10.32
CA SER A 21 -14.92 -2.96 8.94
C SER A 21 -15.68 -1.76 8.34
N LEU A 22 -16.97 -1.58 8.68
CA LEU A 22 -17.74 -0.39 8.33
C LEU A 22 -17.28 0.85 9.10
N ALA A 23 -16.92 0.72 10.38
CA ALA A 23 -16.33 1.79 11.18
C ALA A 23 -14.92 2.12 10.68
N ALA A 24 -14.13 1.12 10.28
CA ALA A 24 -12.83 1.31 9.64
C ALA A 24 -12.98 2.03 8.30
N MET A 25 -14.04 1.75 7.53
CA MET A 25 -14.38 2.44 6.29
C MET A 25 -14.84 3.88 6.53
N VAL A 26 -15.65 4.12 7.57
CA VAL A 26 -16.09 5.47 7.97
C VAL A 26 -14.94 6.28 8.57
N ASN A 27 -14.04 5.66 9.32
CA ASN A 27 -12.83 6.27 9.88
C ASN A 27 -11.76 6.49 8.81
N ALA A 28 -11.70 5.60 7.80
CA ALA A 28 -10.96 5.81 6.56
C ALA A 28 -11.58 6.93 5.70
N GLY A 29 -12.86 7.27 5.88
CA GLY A 29 -13.51 8.43 5.23
C GLY A 29 -12.98 9.80 5.68
N VAL A 30 -12.34 9.88 6.86
CA VAL A 30 -11.67 11.10 7.35
C VAL A 30 -10.16 11.06 7.11
N ARG A 31 -9.55 9.86 7.08
CA ARG A 31 -8.13 9.63 6.78
C ARG A 31 -7.81 9.44 5.29
N GLY A 32 -8.83 9.25 4.46
CA GLY A 32 -8.72 8.97 3.04
C GLY A 32 -8.48 10.19 2.18
N GLY A 33 -8.49 11.41 2.72
CA GLY A 33 -8.09 12.61 1.98
C GLY A 33 -6.56 12.73 1.89
N GLU A 34 -5.91 13.00 3.02
CA GLU A 34 -4.47 13.26 3.07
C GLU A 34 -3.61 12.04 2.69
N GLN A 35 -4.01 10.83 3.09
CA GLN A 35 -3.22 9.64 2.82
C GLN A 35 -3.31 9.22 1.34
N PHE A 36 -4.49 9.37 0.71
CA PHE A 36 -4.63 9.19 -0.75
C PHE A 36 -3.94 10.30 -1.53
N ASP A 37 -3.98 11.55 -1.07
CA ASP A 37 -3.27 12.65 -1.73
C ASP A 37 -1.75 12.44 -1.71
N ALA A 38 -1.20 12.02 -0.56
CA ALA A 38 0.22 11.70 -0.43
C ALA A 38 0.65 10.57 -1.37
N ILE A 39 -0.18 9.52 -1.42
CA ILE A 39 -0.03 8.40 -2.34
C ILE A 39 -0.06 8.87 -3.80
N ASN A 40 -1.08 9.63 -4.20
CA ASN A 40 -1.26 10.10 -5.57
C ASN A 40 -0.10 10.99 -6.01
N GLN A 41 0.40 11.85 -5.12
CA GLN A 41 1.58 12.66 -5.40
C GLN A 41 2.84 11.81 -5.55
N SER A 42 3.04 10.80 -4.71
CA SER A 42 4.18 9.89 -4.82
C SER A 42 4.14 9.09 -6.13
N VAL A 43 2.98 8.55 -6.48
CA VAL A 43 2.71 7.87 -7.76
C VAL A 43 3.00 8.78 -8.95
N ALA A 44 2.49 10.02 -8.94
CA ALA A 44 2.69 10.96 -10.04
C ALA A 44 4.18 11.31 -10.22
N ARG A 45 4.92 11.51 -9.12
CA ARG A 45 6.37 11.76 -9.16
C ARG A 45 7.13 10.55 -9.69
N PHE A 46 6.76 9.35 -9.25
CA PHE A 46 7.38 8.11 -9.73
C PHE A 46 7.10 7.89 -11.21
N ALA A 47 5.86 8.00 -11.66
CA ALA A 47 5.49 7.85 -13.07
C ALA A 47 6.24 8.88 -13.94
N SER A 48 6.31 10.14 -13.50
CA SER A 48 7.06 11.19 -14.20
C SER A 48 8.56 10.91 -14.28
N ALA A 49 9.18 10.36 -13.24
CA ALA A 49 10.62 10.10 -13.21
C ALA A 49 11.03 8.77 -13.86
N SER A 50 10.13 7.78 -13.88
CA SER A 50 10.40 6.42 -14.37
C SER A 50 9.88 6.15 -15.78
N GLY A 51 8.91 6.94 -16.26
CA GLY A 51 8.18 6.66 -17.51
C GLY A 51 7.22 5.48 -17.41
N VAL A 52 6.90 5.01 -16.19
CA VAL A 52 5.92 3.93 -15.98
C VAL A 52 4.50 4.44 -16.28
N GLU A 53 3.76 3.66 -17.07
CA GLU A 53 2.36 3.89 -17.39
C GLU A 53 1.49 3.99 -16.12
N VAL A 54 0.67 5.04 -16.04
CA VAL A 54 -0.22 5.33 -14.90
C VAL A 54 -1.19 4.16 -14.64
N ASP A 55 -1.64 3.48 -15.71
CA ASP A 55 -2.54 2.32 -15.62
C ASP A 55 -1.95 1.17 -14.78
N LYS A 56 -0.63 0.92 -14.90
CA LYS A 56 0.06 -0.11 -14.11
C LYS A 56 0.13 0.23 -12.63
N VAL A 57 0.21 1.53 -12.32
CA VAL A 57 0.23 2.00 -10.94
C VAL A 57 -1.18 1.94 -10.34
N ALA A 58 -2.20 2.29 -11.12
CA ALA A 58 -3.60 2.16 -10.72
C ALA A 58 -4.00 0.70 -10.44
N GLU A 59 -3.55 -0.25 -11.26
CA GLU A 59 -3.81 -1.68 -11.04
C GLU A 59 -3.18 -2.19 -9.74
N ALA A 60 -1.94 -1.78 -9.45
CA ALA A 60 -1.27 -2.14 -8.21
C ALA A 60 -1.98 -1.53 -6.98
N PHE A 61 -2.46 -0.29 -7.11
CA PHE A 61 -3.25 0.37 -6.06
C PHE A 61 -4.60 -0.29 -5.81
N GLY A 62 -5.31 -0.69 -6.86
CA GLY A 62 -6.58 -1.41 -6.71
C GLY A 62 -6.43 -2.75 -5.99
N LYS A 63 -5.28 -3.42 -6.16
CA LYS A 63 -4.97 -4.65 -5.40
C LYS A 63 -4.67 -4.36 -3.94
N LEU A 64 -4.01 -3.24 -3.64
CA LEU A 64 -3.63 -2.86 -2.27
C LEU A 64 -4.84 -2.48 -1.41
N THR A 65 -5.88 -1.90 -1.99
CA THR A 65 -7.15 -1.60 -1.29
C THR A 65 -8.01 -2.83 -1.04
N THR A 66 -7.87 -3.88 -1.85
CA THR A 66 -8.66 -5.12 -1.73
C THR A 66 -7.96 -6.16 -0.86
N ASP A 67 -6.63 -6.26 -0.98
CA ASP A 67 -5.78 -7.11 -0.16
C ASP A 67 -4.39 -6.45 0.00
N PRO A 68 -4.13 -5.78 1.14
CA PRO A 68 -2.87 -5.09 1.42
C PRO A 68 -1.60 -5.90 1.16
N THR A 69 -1.55 -7.17 1.58
CA THR A 69 -0.36 -8.02 1.39
C THR A 69 -0.18 -8.39 -0.08
N SER A 70 -1.25 -8.84 -0.75
CA SER A 70 -1.17 -9.18 -2.17
C SER A 70 -0.83 -7.96 -3.04
N GLY A 71 -1.35 -6.78 -2.68
CA GLY A 71 -0.99 -5.50 -3.31
C GLY A 71 0.50 -5.20 -3.19
N LEU A 72 1.06 -5.29 -1.98
CA LEU A 72 2.50 -5.09 -1.77
C LEU A 72 3.37 -6.13 -2.51
N ILE A 73 2.93 -7.39 -2.60
CA ILE A 73 3.64 -8.41 -3.38
C ILE A 73 3.64 -8.04 -4.87
N ALA A 74 2.52 -7.58 -5.41
CA ALA A 74 2.44 -7.13 -6.79
C ALA A 74 3.38 -5.94 -7.04
N MET A 75 3.41 -4.97 -6.11
CA MET A 75 4.31 -3.82 -6.18
C MET A 75 5.79 -4.23 -6.12
N ALA A 76 6.18 -5.10 -5.19
CA ALA A 76 7.54 -5.60 -5.09
C ALA A 76 7.99 -6.33 -6.36
N LYS A 77 7.08 -7.05 -7.03
CA LYS A 77 7.36 -7.72 -8.30
C LYS A 77 7.49 -6.76 -9.46
N GLN A 78 6.64 -5.74 -9.52
CA GLN A 78 6.52 -4.87 -10.69
C GLN A 78 7.44 -3.67 -10.66
N PHE A 79 7.66 -3.10 -9.48
CA PHE A 79 8.42 -1.87 -9.28
C PHE A 79 9.69 -2.08 -8.46
N HIS A 80 9.84 -3.23 -7.78
CA HIS A 80 10.97 -3.50 -6.89
C HIS A 80 11.15 -2.44 -5.79
N ASN A 81 10.04 -1.87 -5.33
CA ASN A 81 10.00 -0.73 -4.42
C ASN A 81 9.62 -1.09 -2.97
N VAL A 82 9.22 -2.35 -2.72
CA VAL A 82 8.78 -2.84 -1.41
C VAL A 82 9.66 -4.02 -0.98
N THR A 83 10.03 -4.07 0.30
CA THR A 83 10.87 -5.15 0.86
C THR A 83 10.06 -6.33 1.37
N ALA A 84 10.69 -7.50 1.46
CA ALA A 84 10.07 -8.70 2.02
C ALA A 84 9.64 -8.50 3.50
N GLU A 85 10.40 -7.70 4.26
CA GLU A 85 10.07 -7.37 5.65
C GLU A 85 8.80 -6.53 5.76
N GLN A 86 8.61 -5.56 4.86
CA GLN A 86 7.39 -4.75 4.81
C GLN A 86 6.16 -5.60 4.46
N ILE A 87 6.31 -6.50 3.49
CA ILE A 87 5.26 -7.47 3.13
C ILE A 87 4.93 -8.37 4.33
N ALA A 88 5.95 -8.90 5.02
CA ALA A 88 5.77 -9.77 6.17
C ALA A 88 5.05 -9.07 7.33
N TYR A 89 5.36 -7.79 7.56
CA TYR A 89 4.72 -6.97 8.59
C TYR A 89 3.23 -6.75 8.30
N VAL A 90 2.88 -6.37 7.07
CA VAL A 90 1.47 -6.22 6.65
C VAL A 90 0.73 -7.55 6.72
N ALA A 91 1.36 -8.65 6.28
CA ALA A 91 0.80 -9.99 6.36
C ALA A 91 0.59 -10.46 7.80
N GLN A 92 1.38 -9.97 8.75
CA GLN A 92 1.18 -10.23 10.17
C GLN A 92 -0.05 -9.48 10.70
N LEU A 93 -0.19 -8.18 10.36
CA LEU A 93 -1.33 -7.36 10.77
C LEU A 93 -2.66 -7.92 10.26
N GLN A 94 -2.71 -8.36 8.99
CA GLN A 94 -3.88 -9.04 8.44
C GLN A 94 -4.18 -10.35 9.17
N ARG A 95 -3.16 -11.16 9.49
CA ARG A 95 -3.33 -12.42 10.24
C ARG A 95 -3.83 -12.20 11.67
N SER A 96 -3.51 -11.07 12.29
CA SER A 96 -4.06 -10.69 13.59
C SER A 96 -5.47 -10.09 13.51
N GLY A 97 -6.02 -9.89 12.31
CA GLY A 97 -7.33 -9.26 12.10
C GLY A 97 -7.31 -7.72 12.17
N ASP A 98 -6.13 -7.09 12.19
CA ASP A 98 -5.99 -5.64 12.14
C ASP A 98 -5.97 -5.16 10.69
N GLU A 99 -7.15 -5.18 10.06
CA GLU A 99 -7.32 -4.79 8.65
C GLU A 99 -6.95 -3.32 8.42
N THR A 100 -7.25 -2.45 9.39
CA THR A 100 -6.97 -1.01 9.28
C THR A 100 -5.47 -0.74 9.38
N GLY A 101 -4.79 -1.36 10.37
CA GLY A 101 -3.36 -1.26 10.53
C GLY A 101 -2.61 -1.88 9.34
N ALA A 102 -3.09 -3.01 8.81
CA ALA A 102 -2.51 -3.62 7.61
C ALA A 102 -2.59 -2.71 6.39
N LEU A 103 -3.76 -2.12 6.13
CA LEU A 103 -3.94 -1.19 5.03
C LEU A 103 -3.07 0.06 5.19
N GLN A 104 -3.00 0.62 6.40
CA GLN A 104 -2.14 1.77 6.69
C GLN A 104 -0.65 1.43 6.44
N ALA A 105 -0.17 0.33 7.01
CA ALA A 105 1.22 -0.10 6.85
C ALA A 105 1.56 -0.42 5.39
N ALA A 106 0.60 -0.96 4.62
CA ALA A 106 0.76 -1.17 3.19
C ALA A 106 0.88 0.14 2.42
N ASN A 107 0.00 1.10 2.71
CA ASN A 107 0.03 2.43 2.11
C ASN A 107 1.35 3.17 2.41
N GLU A 108 1.84 3.08 3.64
CA GLU A 108 3.12 3.67 4.03
C GLU A 108 4.30 3.00 3.31
N ALA A 109 4.33 1.67 3.24
CA ALA A 109 5.35 0.92 2.52
C ALA A 109 5.36 1.25 1.01
N ALA A 110 4.17 1.32 0.41
CA ALA A 110 3.97 1.68 -1.00
C ALA A 110 4.49 3.09 -1.30
N THR A 111 4.06 4.08 -0.51
CA THR A 111 4.44 5.49 -0.68
C THR A 111 5.95 5.68 -0.51
N LYS A 112 6.51 5.13 0.57
CA LYS A 112 7.95 5.19 0.81
C LYS A 112 8.75 4.53 -0.32
N GLY A 113 8.27 3.39 -0.81
CA GLY A 113 8.89 2.67 -1.92
C GLY A 113 8.97 3.51 -3.18
N PHE A 114 7.87 4.15 -3.57
CA PHE A 114 7.83 5.04 -4.73
C PHE A 114 8.72 6.27 -4.55
N ASP A 115 8.72 6.90 -3.37
CA ASP A 115 9.56 8.06 -3.09
C ASP A 115 11.06 7.72 -3.12
N ASP A 116 11.46 6.61 -2.49
CA ASP A 116 12.86 6.16 -2.47
C ASP A 116 13.34 5.79 -3.88
N GLN A 117 12.51 5.12 -4.67
CA GLN A 117 12.87 4.77 -6.05
C GLN A 117 12.93 6.01 -6.95
N THR A 118 12.02 6.95 -6.77
CA THR A 118 12.07 8.25 -7.47
C THR A 118 13.34 9.00 -7.14
N ARG A 119 13.77 9.02 -5.87
CA ARG A 119 15.02 9.64 -5.45
C ARG A 119 16.22 8.99 -6.14
N ARG A 120 16.30 7.65 -6.13
CA ARG A 120 17.37 6.90 -6.81
C ARG A 120 17.40 7.17 -8.31
N LEU A 121 16.24 7.25 -8.97
CA LEU A 121 16.17 7.59 -10.40
C LEU A 121 16.72 8.98 -10.67
N LYS A 122 16.37 9.97 -9.84
CA LYS A 122 16.91 11.34 -9.94
C LYS A 122 18.41 11.41 -9.65
N GLU A 123 18.90 10.71 -8.63
CA GLU A 123 20.33 10.66 -8.29
C GLU A 123 21.16 10.00 -9.41
N ASN A 124 20.66 8.92 -10.01
CA ASN A 124 21.29 8.26 -11.15
C ASN A 124 21.27 9.15 -12.41
N MET A 125 20.23 9.96 -12.61
CA MET A 125 20.20 10.93 -13.71
C MET A 125 21.13 12.13 -13.48
N GLY A 126 21.16 12.70 -12.27
CA GLY A 126 22.05 13.82 -11.94
C GLY A 126 23.53 13.45 -11.98
N THR A 127 23.88 12.21 -11.66
CA THR A 127 25.24 11.69 -11.91
C THR A 127 25.52 11.61 -13.41
N LEU A 128 24.62 11.03 -14.23
CA LEU A 128 24.80 10.96 -15.69
C LEU A 128 24.95 12.33 -16.36
N GLU A 129 24.17 13.34 -15.98
CA GLU A 129 24.33 14.72 -16.46
C GLU A 129 25.70 15.29 -16.06
N THR A 130 26.15 15.03 -14.83
CA THR A 130 27.47 15.47 -14.36
C THR A 130 28.61 14.81 -15.16
N TRP A 131 28.47 13.56 -15.58
CA TRP A 131 29.45 12.90 -16.45
C TRP A 131 29.41 13.43 -17.89
N ALA A 132 28.21 13.73 -18.41
CA ALA A 132 28.02 14.30 -19.73
C ALA A 132 28.63 15.72 -19.84
N ASP A 133 28.43 16.57 -18.83
CA ASP A 133 28.98 17.93 -18.79
C ASP A 133 30.51 17.93 -18.63
N ARG A 134 31.06 16.88 -18.00
CA ARG A 134 32.51 16.73 -17.77
C ARG A 134 33.27 16.11 -18.95
N THR A 135 32.56 15.67 -20.00
CA THR A 135 33.14 15.08 -21.22
C THR A 135 32.86 15.88 -22.49
N ALA A 136 32.15 17.00 -22.40
CA ALA A 136 32.01 18.01 -23.45
C ALA A 136 33.11 19.09 -23.33
#